data_AF-A0A2A4MTK9-F1
#
_entry.id   AF-A0A2A4MTK9-F1
#
_cell.length_a   1.000
_cell.length_b   1.000
_cell.length_c   1.000
_cell.angle_alpha   90.00
_cell.angle_beta   90.00
_cell.angle_gamma   90.00
#
_symmetry.space_group_name_H-M   'P 1'
#
loop_
_entity.id
_entity.type
_entity.pdbx_description
1 polymer ?
#
loop_
_entity_poly.entity_id
_entity_poly.type
_entity_poly.pdbx_seq_one_letter_code
_entity_poly.pdbx_strand_id
1 'polypeptide(L)' 'MKTSIINARVKPELKGDVEQILSKLGITTTQAITMFFEQIKLNRGIPFTLQLPNDETEQAMLEARENNNLEPLNVSKLKR' A
#
# COMPACT_ATOMS: atom_id res chain seq x y z
N MET A 1 24.38 -1.88 -20.20
CA MET A 1 23.07 -1.90 -19.52
C MET A 1 21.99 -1.66 -20.56
N LYS A 2 20.93 -2.47 -20.57
CA LYS A 2 19.76 -2.21 -21.42
C LYS A 2 18.77 -1.38 -20.61
N THR A 3 18.37 -0.22 -21.13
CA THR A 3 17.34 0.63 -20.54
C THR A 3 16.02 0.40 -21.25
N SER A 4 14.93 0.44 -20.51
CA SER A 4 13.56 0.39 -21.06
C SER A 4 12.81 1.64 -20.64
N ILE A 5 11.99 2.17 -21.55
CA ILE A 5 11.20 3.38 -21.30
C ILE A 5 9.80 2.98 -20.82
N ILE A 6 9.31 3.62 -19.78
CA ILE A 6 7.95 3.47 -19.27
C ILE A 6 7.14 4.70 -19.68
N ASN A 7 6.09 4.49 -20.48
CA ASN A 7 5.16 5.54 -20.87
C ASN A 7 3.76 5.22 -20.32
N ALA A 8 3.20 6.13 -19.51
CA ALA A 8 1.86 6.01 -18.95
C ALA A 8 1.13 7.35 -19.05
N ARG A 9 -0.17 7.32 -19.38
CA ARG A 9 -1.02 8.50 -19.32
C ARG A 9 -1.54 8.68 -17.90
N VAL A 10 -1.41 9.88 -17.36
CA VAL A 10 -1.91 10.27 -16.04
C VAL A 10 -2.65 11.59 -16.16
N LYS A 11 -3.63 11.83 -15.29
CA LYS A 11 -4.30 13.12 -15.22
C LYS A 11 -3.30 14.21 -14.79
N PRO A 12 -3.31 15.41 -15.41
CA PRO A 12 -2.36 16.47 -15.06
C PRO A 12 -2.41 16.89 -13.60
N GLU A 13 -3.62 16.95 -13.02
CA GLU A 13 -3.84 17.28 -11.61
C GLU A 13 -3.16 16.27 -10.69
N LEU A 14 -3.43 14.98 -10.90
CA LEU A 14 -2.79 13.89 -10.14
C LEU A 14 -1.27 13.93 -10.23
N LYS A 15 -0.72 14.23 -11.42
CA LYS A 15 0.73 14.37 -11.61
C LYS A 15 1.27 15.52 -10.76
N GLY A 16 0.63 16.68 -10.80
CA GLY A 16 1.04 17.86 -10.03
C GLY A 16 1.03 17.60 -8.52
N ASP A 17 -0.05 17.01 -8.01
CA ASP A 17 -0.19 16.69 -6.58
C ASP A 17 0.91 15.74 -6.11
N VAL A 18 1.15 14.66 -6.87
CA VAL A 18 2.18 13.68 -6.54
C VAL A 18 3.59 14.29 -6.62
N GLU A 19 3.87 15.12 -7.63
CA GLU A 19 5.18 15.78 -7.77
C GLU A 19 5.47 16.72 -6.59
N GLN A 20 4.48 17.42 -6.05
CA GLN A 20 4.65 18.23 -4.84
C GLN A 20 4.98 17.37 -3.61
N ILE A 21 4.32 16.23 -3.45
CA ILE A 21 4.57 15.29 -2.34
C ILE A 21 5.99 14.71 -2.45
N LEU A 22 6.36 14.22 -3.63
CA LEU A 22 7.67 13.63 -3.88
C LEU A 22 8.81 14.65 -3.72
N SER A 23 8.58 15.90 -4.13
CA SER A 23 9.53 17.01 -3.92
C SER A 23 9.81 17.25 -2.44
N LYS A 24 8.77 17.23 -1.59
CA LYS A 24 8.94 17.33 -0.13
C LYS A 24 9.72 16.15 0.46
N LEU A 25 9.63 14.98 -0.16
CA LEU A 25 10.40 13.78 0.20
C LEU A 25 11.80 13.75 -0.42
N GLY A 26 12.17 14.73 -1.25
CA GLY A 26 13.50 14.82 -1.88
C GLY A 26 13.72 13.80 -3.00
N ILE A 27 12.66 13.26 -3.59
CA ILE A 27 12.74 12.24 -4.66
C ILE A 27 11.97 12.68 -5.91
N THR A 28 12.43 12.19 -7.07
CA THR A 28 11.79 12.42 -8.36
C THR A 28 10.72 11.37 -8.65
N THR A 29 9.80 11.69 -9.55
CA THR A 29 8.79 10.73 -10.05
C THR A 29 9.42 9.46 -10.60
N THR A 30 10.54 9.57 -11.33
CA THR A 30 11.28 8.41 -11.84
C THR A 30 11.81 7.53 -10.72
N GLN A 31 12.41 8.12 -9.68
CA GLN A 31 12.90 7.36 -8.53
C GLN A 31 11.75 6.64 -7.79
N ALA A 32 10.61 7.32 -7.60
CA ALA A 32 9.44 6.72 -6.99
C ALA A 32 8.91 5.52 -7.80
N ILE A 33 8.81 5.66 -9.12
CA ILE A 33 8.42 4.57 -10.02
C ILE A 33 9.43 3.42 -9.93
N THR A 34 10.74 3.69 -9.97
CA THR A 34 11.76 2.65 -9.83
C THR A 34 11.63 1.91 -8.49
N MET A 35 11.44 2.61 -7.38
CA MET A 35 11.25 2.00 -6.06
C MET A 35 9.98 1.13 -6.01
N PHE A 36 8.90 1.56 -6.67
CA PHE A 36 7.69 0.77 -6.79
C PHE A 36 7.92 -0.57 -7.51
N PHE A 37 8.64 -0.56 -8.64
CA PHE A 37 9.00 -1.80 -9.35
C PHE A 37 9.94 -2.70 -8.53
N GLU A 38 10.90 -2.12 -7.81
CA GLU A 38 11.79 -2.87 -6.91
C GLU A 38 11.00 -3.54 -5.78
N GLN A 39 10.03 -2.84 -5.19
CA GLN A 39 9.15 -3.41 -4.17
C GLN A 39 8.27 -4.55 -4.71
N ILE A 40 7.74 -4.43 -5.94
CA ILE A 40 7.02 -5.53 -6.59
C ILE A 40 7.93 -6.74 -6.77
N LYS A 41 9.14 -6.52 -7.27
CA LYS A 41 10.13 -7.58 -7.50
C LYS A 41 10.51 -8.29 -6.20
N LEU A 42 10.72 -7.53 -5.13
CA LEU A 42 11.12 -8.04 -3.81
C LEU A 42 10.01 -8.87 -3.16
N ASN A 43 8.79 -8.34 -3.12
CA ASN A 43 7.70 -8.95 -2.37
C ASN A 43 6.84 -9.92 -3.20
N ARG A 44 7.10 -10.03 -4.51
CA ARG A 44 6.27 -10.81 -5.45
C ARG A 44 4.78 -10.43 -5.37
N GLY A 45 4.50 -9.15 -5.13
CA GLY A 45 3.16 -8.63 -4.89
C GLY A 45 3.13 -7.11 -5.01
N ILE A 46 1.94 -6.53 -5.07
CA ILE A 46 1.78 -5.07 -5.14
C ILE A 46 2.07 -4.48 -3.74
N PRO A 47 2.96 -3.47 -3.62
CA PRO A 47 3.42 -2.92 -2.34
C PRO A 47 2.46 -1.91 -1.73
N PHE A 48 1.17 -2.23 -1.79
CA PHE A 48 0.10 -1.61 -1.04
C PHE A 48 -1.06 -2.60 -1.02
N THR A 49 -1.80 -2.59 0.06
CA THR A 49 -2.94 -3.49 0.24
C THR A 49 -4.03 -3.15 -0.78
N LEU A 50 -4.29 -4.05 -1.72
CA LEU A 50 -5.42 -3.96 -2.67
C LEU A 50 -6.70 -4.37 -1.92
N GLN A 51 -7.25 -3.50 -1.08
CA GLN A 51 -8.49 -3.81 -0.37
C GLN A 51 -9.57 -2.76 -0.67
N LEU A 52 -10.66 -3.24 -1.28
CA LEU A 52 -11.97 -2.99 -0.70
C LEU A 52 -12.10 -4.01 0.44
N PRO A 53 -12.43 -3.61 1.69
CA PRO A 53 -12.81 -4.61 2.68
C PRO A 53 -13.96 -5.44 2.10
N ASN A 54 -13.83 -6.77 2.11
CA ASN A 54 -14.97 -7.63 1.83
C ASN A 54 -15.96 -7.53 3.00
N ASP A 55 -17.23 -7.88 2.76
CA ASP A 55 -18.29 -7.73 3.75
C ASP A 55 -17.92 -8.39 5.09
N GLU A 56 -17.21 -9.53 5.05
CA GLU A 56 -16.70 -10.23 6.23
C GLU A 56 -15.64 -9.43 7.01
N THR A 57 -14.70 -8.76 6.33
CA THR A 57 -13.69 -7.91 6.97
C THR A 57 -14.33 -6.65 7.54
N GLU A 58 -15.31 -6.07 6.83
CA GLU A 58 -16.06 -4.91 7.33
C GLU A 58 -16.86 -5.27 8.59
N GLN A 59 -17.56 -6.40 8.58
CA GLN A 59 -18.28 -6.92 9.75
C GLN A 59 -17.33 -7.24 10.91
N ALA A 60 -16.21 -7.92 10.67
CA ALA A 60 -15.23 -8.22 11.72
C ALA A 60 -14.64 -6.94 12.34
N MET A 61 -14.41 -5.89 11.53
CA MET A 61 -13.95 -4.59 12.04
C MET A 61 -15.03 -3.86 12.84
N LEU A 62 -16.31 -3.98 12.46
CA LEU A 62 -17.46 -3.46 13.22
C LEU A 62 -17.61 -4.19 14.56
N GLU A 63 -17.66 -5.53 14.55
CA GLU A 63 -17.77 -6.37 15.75
C GLU A 63 -16.64 -6.09 16.74
N ALA A 64 -15.40 -6.00 16.25
CA ALA A 64 -14.24 -5.69 17.09
C ALA A 64 -14.31 -4.29 17.72
N ARG A 65 -14.90 -3.30 17.03
CA ARG A 65 -15.10 -1.94 17.57
C ARG A 65 -16.22 -1.87 18.61
N GLU A 66 -17.23 -2.72 18.47
CA GLU A 66 -18.36 -2.81 19.40
C GLU A 66 -18.10 -3.72 20.62
N ASN A 67 -16.89 -4.27 20.74
CA ASN A 67 -16.51 -5.29 21.74
C ASN A 67 -17.41 -6.54 21.72
N ASN A 68 -18.03 -6.82 20.58
CA ASN A 68 -18.82 -8.03 20.39
C ASN A 68 -17.91 -9.15 19.88
N ASN A 69 -18.10 -10.36 20.40
CA ASN A 69 -17.43 -11.58 19.92
C ASN A 69 -15.88 -11.60 20.06
N LEU A 70 -15.32 -10.84 21.01
CA LEU A 70 -13.89 -10.84 21.28
C LEU A 70 -13.49 -11.98 22.23
N GLU A 71 -12.58 -12.85 21.79
CA GLU A 71 -11.93 -13.80 22.70
C GLU A 71 -10.80 -13.10 23.50
N PRO A 72 -10.70 -13.35 24.83
CA PRO A 72 -9.63 -12.79 25.64
C PRO A 72 -8.28 -13.35 25.19
N LEU A 73 -7.46 -12.50 24.57
CA LEU A 73 -6.15 -12.88 24.05
C LEU A 73 -5.08 -12.78 25.14
N ASN A 74 -4.42 -13.90 25.43
CA ASN A 74 -3.22 -13.93 26.28
C ASN A 74 -1.98 -13.94 25.38
N VAL A 75 -1.02 -13.05 25.66
CA VAL A 75 0.23 -12.89 24.89
C VAL A 75 1.04 -14.18 24.77
N SER A 76 0.87 -15.13 25.71
CA SER A 76 1.51 -16.46 25.67
C SER A 76 0.98 -17.39 24.56
N LYS A 77 -0.16 -17.09 23.95
CA LYS A 77 -0.76 -17.86 22.85
C LYS A 77 -0.37 -17.34 21.46
N LEU A 78 0.35 -16.23 21.36
CA LEU A 78 0.81 -15.69 20.08
C LEU A 78 1.95 -16.56 19.56
N LYS A 79 1.71 -17.23 18.42
CA LYS A 79 2.72 -18.04 17.74
C LYS A 79 3.83 -17.10 17.25
N ARG A 80 5.06 -17.37 17.69
CA ARG A 80 6.25 -16.62 17.30
C ARG A 80 6.66 -16.95 15.86
#